data_AF-A0A836WLP1-F1
#
_entry.id   AF-A0A836WLP1-F1
#
_cell.length_a   1.000
_cell.length_b   1.000
_cell.length_c   1.000
_cell.angle_alpha   90.00
_cell.angle_beta   90.00
_cell.angle_gamma   90.00
#
_symmetry.space_group_name_H-M   'P 1'
#
loop_
_entity.id
_entity.type
_entity.pdbx_description
1 polymer ?
#
loop_
_entity_poly.entity_id
_entity_poly.type
_entity_poly.pdbx_seq_one_letter_code
_entity_poly.pdbx_strand_id
1 'polypeptide(L)' 'MHTGTHAYILAGGAGTRLRSLFPDTPKALVPVAGRPFLEWQLHWLAAAGVASVRIAAGHRGRQIARWIKQSSAARR' A
#
# COMPACT_ATOMS: atom_id res chain seq x y z
N MET A 1 -26.19 5.61 3.83
CA MET A 1 -25.48 4.31 3.94
C MET A 1 -24.52 4.23 2.76
N HIS A 2 -23.23 3.93 2.95
CA HIS A 2 -22.29 3.80 1.82
C HIS A 2 -22.50 2.42 1.18
N THR A 3 -23.06 2.39 -0.03
CA THR A 3 -23.46 1.16 -0.74
C THR A 3 -22.35 0.68 -1.68
N GLY A 4 -21.14 0.43 -1.16
CA GLY A 4 -19.99 -0.01 -1.98
C GLY A 4 -19.06 -0.95 -1.23
N THR A 5 -18.36 -1.82 -1.96
CA THR A 5 -17.36 -2.72 -1.37
C THR A 5 -16.17 -1.92 -0.87
N HIS A 6 -15.76 -2.13 0.37
CA HIS A 6 -14.62 -1.47 1.00
C HIS A 6 -13.52 -2.49 1.30
N ALA A 7 -12.26 -2.11 1.14
CA ALA A 7 -11.12 -2.97 1.44
C ALA A 7 -10.21 -2.38 2.51
N TYR A 8 -9.55 -3.26 3.26
CA TYR A 8 -8.47 -2.92 4.18
C TYR A 8 -7.18 -3.60 3.73
N ILE A 9 -6.10 -2.82 3.59
CA ILE A 9 -4.75 -3.34 3.38
C ILE A 9 -3.98 -3.25 4.69
N LEU A 10 -3.53 -4.40 5.20
CA LEU A 10 -2.71 -4.47 6.40
C LEU A 10 -1.22 -4.32 6.02
N ALA A 11 -0.66 -3.16 6.30
CA ALA A 11 0.71 -2.77 5.92
C ALA A 11 1.61 -2.53 7.14
N GLY A 12 1.38 -3.25 8.25
CA GLY A 12 2.08 -3.04 9.52
C GLY A 12 3.31 -3.90 9.79
N GLY A 13 3.59 -4.89 8.94
CA GLY A 13 4.68 -5.85 9.17
C GLY A 13 6.08 -5.22 9.03
N ALA A 14 7.01 -5.64 9.89
CA ALA A 14 8.39 -5.15 9.91
C ALA A 14 9.23 -5.52 8.67
N GLY A 15 8.80 -6.50 7.86
CA GLY A 15 9.48 -6.86 6.61
C GLY A 15 10.88 -7.49 6.80
N THR A 16 11.15 -8.13 7.94
CA THR A 16 12.48 -8.60 8.35
C THR A 16 13.23 -9.43 7.30
N ARG A 17 12.53 -10.33 6.60
CA ARG A 17 13.11 -11.15 5.52
C ARG A 17 13.65 -10.36 4.33
N LEU A 18 13.08 -9.19 4.05
CA LEU A 18 13.50 -8.32 2.96
C LEU A 18 14.51 -7.26 3.41
N ARG A 19 14.82 -7.18 4.71
CA ARG A 19 15.65 -6.11 5.28
C ARG A 19 17.09 -6.12 4.77
N SER A 20 17.63 -7.28 4.37
CA SER A 20 18.97 -7.37 3.77
C SER A 20 19.06 -6.68 2.41
N LEU A 21 17.97 -6.67 1.65
CA LEU A 21 17.89 -6.05 0.32
C LEU A 21 17.28 -4.64 0.38
N PHE A 22 16.36 -4.42 1.31
CA PHE A 22 15.59 -3.19 1.47
C PHE A 22 15.57 -2.78 2.95
N PRO A 23 16.70 -2.30 3.49
CA PRO A 23 16.84 -2.05 4.93
C PRO A 23 15.90 -0.95 5.42
N ASP A 24 15.62 0.06 4.60
CA ASP A 24 14.85 1.26 4.96
C ASP A 24 13.51 1.43 4.25
N THR A 25 13.13 0.47 3.42
CA THR A 25 11.86 0.49 2.69
C THR A 25 10.81 -0.34 3.44
N PRO A 26 9.59 0.18 3.69
CA PRO A 26 8.49 -0.63 4.19
C PRO A 26 8.18 -1.72 3.17
N LYS A 27 7.83 -2.94 3.61
CA LYS A 27 7.49 -4.04 2.68
C LYS A 27 6.45 -3.64 1.63
N ALA A 28 5.47 -2.83 2.01
CA ALA A 28 4.43 -2.33 1.12
C ALA A 28 4.99 -1.45 -0.03
N LEU A 29 6.15 -0.82 0.13
CA LEU A 29 6.74 0.07 -0.86
C LEU A 29 7.94 -0.56 -1.60
N VAL A 30 8.29 -1.82 -1.32
CA VAL A 30 9.32 -2.54 -2.08
C VAL A 30 8.88 -2.62 -3.54
N PRO A 31 9.77 -2.29 -4.51
CA PRO A 31 9.42 -2.33 -5.91
C PRO A 31 9.28 -3.77 -6.42
N VAL A 32 8.22 -4.01 -7.19
CA VAL A 32 7.96 -5.23 -7.96
C VAL A 32 7.68 -4.81 -9.39
N ALA A 33 8.49 -5.28 -10.34
CA ALA A 33 8.44 -4.84 -11.74
C ALA A 33 8.43 -3.30 -11.89
N GLY A 34 9.31 -2.62 -11.16
CA GLY A 34 9.47 -1.16 -11.22
C GLY A 34 8.41 -0.34 -10.47
N ARG A 35 7.41 -0.97 -9.84
CA ARG A 35 6.32 -0.27 -9.12
C ARG A 35 6.23 -0.72 -7.66
N PRO A 36 5.94 0.15 -6.69
CA PRO A 36 5.72 -0.23 -5.30
C PRO A 36 4.67 -1.34 -5.17
N PHE A 37 4.89 -2.33 -4.32
CA PHE A 37 3.94 -3.44 -4.13
C PHE A 37 2.52 -2.99 -3.77
N LEU A 38 2.40 -1.95 -2.95
CA LEU A 38 1.13 -1.32 -2.58
C LEU A 38 0.39 -0.76 -3.80
N GLU A 39 1.10 -0.29 -4.81
CA GLU A 39 0.49 0.25 -6.03
C GLU A 39 -0.23 -0.83 -6.83
N TRP A 40 0.36 -2.04 -6.91
CA TRP A 40 -0.30 -3.19 -7.52
C TRP A 40 -1.60 -3.55 -6.81
N GLN A 41 -1.58 -3.55 -5.48
CA GLN A 41 -2.77 -3.85 -4.67
C GLN A 41 -3.88 -2.83 -4.91
N LEU A 42 -3.55 -1.53 -4.91
CA LEU A 42 -4.52 -0.47 -5.18
C LEU A 42 -5.10 -0.60 -6.60
N HIS A 43 -4.26 -0.90 -7.59
CA HIS A 43 -4.72 -1.10 -8.96
C HIS A 43 -5.69 -2.28 -9.09
N TRP A 44 -5.37 -3.43 -8.48
CA TRP A 44 -6.26 -4.59 -8.53
C TRP A 44 -7.59 -4.36 -7.81
N LEU A 45 -7.56 -3.67 -6.66
CA LEU A 45 -8.79 -3.32 -5.93
C LEU A 45 -9.67 -2.35 -6.73
N ALA A 46 -9.06 -1.35 -7.36
CA ALA A 46 -9.78 -0.43 -8.24
C ALA A 46 -10.38 -1.17 -9.46
N ALA A 47 -9.61 -2.06 -10.10
CA ALA A 47 -10.08 -2.87 -11.21
C ALA A 47 -11.23 -3.82 -10.82
N ALA A 48 -11.28 -4.25 -9.56
CA ALA A 48 -12.35 -5.06 -8.99
C ALA A 48 -13.57 -4.25 -8.52
N GLY A 49 -13.59 -2.92 -8.70
CA GLY A 49 -14.72 -2.06 -8.32
C GLY A 49 -14.81 -1.76 -6.81
N VAL A 50 -13.70 -1.85 -6.07
CA VAL A 50 -13.67 -1.49 -4.65
C VAL A 50 -13.80 0.03 -4.51
N ALA A 51 -14.84 0.48 -3.82
CA ALA A 51 -15.19 1.89 -3.68
C ALA A 51 -14.27 2.67 -2.74
N SER A 52 -13.64 2.02 -1.76
CA SER A 52 -12.63 2.68 -0.94
C SER A 52 -11.63 1.69 -0.35
N VAL A 53 -10.39 2.13 -0.20
CA VAL A 53 -9.33 1.37 0.46
C VAL A 53 -8.85 2.10 1.70
N ARG A 54 -8.75 1.40 2.83
CA ARG A 54 -8.13 1.88 4.07
C ARG A 54 -6.84 1.11 4.33
N ILE A 55 -5.76 1.82 4.62
CA ILE A 55 -4.45 1.20 4.84
C ILE A 55 -4.13 1.27 6.33
N ALA A 56 -4.13 0.11 6.98
CA ALA A 56 -3.72 -0.04 8.36
C ALA A 56 -2.20 -0.24 8.41
N ALA A 57 -1.47 0.88 8.53
CA ALA A 57 -0.02 0.88 8.58
C ALA A 57 0.48 0.90 10.03
N GLY A 58 1.55 0.14 10.29
CA GLY A 58 2.20 0.00 11.59
C GLY A 58 3.65 0.48 11.49
N HIS A 59 4.60 -0.46 11.55
CA HIS A 59 6.02 -0.16 11.41
C HIS A 59 6.29 0.67 10.13
N ARG A 60 6.99 1.80 10.27
CA ARG A 60 7.25 2.78 9.19
C ARG A 60 5.99 3.35 8.51
N GLY A 61 4.84 3.36 9.17
CA GLY A 61 3.59 3.88 8.60
C GLY A 61 3.66 5.32 8.10
N ARG A 62 4.52 6.17 8.68
CA ARG A 62 4.77 7.53 8.18
C ARG A 62 5.30 7.57 6.74
N GLN A 63 6.17 6.62 6.35
CA GLN A 63 6.70 6.54 5.00
C GLN A 63 5.60 6.11 4.01
N ILE A 64 4.75 5.15 4.40
CA ILE A 64 3.59 4.72 3.62
C ILE A 64 2.62 5.90 3.42
N ALA A 65 2.26 6.61 4.50
CA ALA A 65 1.39 7.77 4.44
C ALA A 65 1.96 8.89 3.54
N ARG A 66 3.27 9.14 3.60
CA ARG A 66 3.96 10.10 2.73
C ARG A 66 3.86 9.68 1.26
N TRP A 67 4.13 8.41 0.96
CA TRP A 67 4.05 7.88 -0.40
C TRP A 67 2.62 8.02 -0.96
N ILE A 68 1.59 7.69 -0.17
CA ILE A 68 0.17 7.84 -0.56
C ILE A 68 -0.15 9.30 -0.93
N LYS A 69 0.29 10.27 -0.12
CA LYS A 69 0.03 11.71 -0.38
C LYS A 69 0.67 12.19 -1.69
N GLN A 70 1.82 11.63 -2.06
CA GLN A 70 2.56 12.03 -3.25
C GLN A 70 2.07 11.28 -4.50
N SER A 71 1.67 10.01 -4.34
CA SER A 71 1.33 9.11 -5.44
C SER A 71 -0.01 9.46 -6.09
N SER A 72 -0.04 9.51 -7.42
CA SER A 72 -1.27 9.63 -8.21
C SER A 72 -2.08 8.34 -8.23
N ALA A 73 -1.45 7.18 -7.96
CA ALA A 73 -2.11 5.88 -7.93
C ALA A 73 -3.07 5.71 -6.73
N ALA A 74 -2.89 6.51 -5.66
CA ALA A 74 -3.76 6.48 -4.49
C ALA A 74 -4.92 7.50 -4.56
N ARG A 75 -5.03 8.27 -5.65
CA ARG A 75 -6.06 9.30 -5.89
C ARG A 75 -7.17 8.85 -6.86
N ARG A 76 -7.12 7.61 -7.34
CA ARG A 76 -8.14 6.97 -8.19
C ARG A 76 -8.90 5.95 -7.38
#